data_AF-A0A496SII0-F1
#
_entry.id   AF-A0A496SII0-F1
#
_cell.length_a   1.000
_cell.length_b   1.000
_cell.length_c   1.000
_cell.angle_alpha   90.00
_cell.angle_beta   90.00
_cell.angle_gamma   90.00
#
_symmetry.space_group_name_H-M   'P 1'
#
loop_
_entity.id
_entity.type
_entity.pdbx_description
1 polymer ?
#
loop_
_entity_poly.entity_id
_entity_poly.type
_entity_poly.pdbx_seq_one_letter_code
_entity_poly.pdbx_strand_id
1 'polypeptide(L)'
;MNFGEAIKQARRGRFTQKQLGQAVGVWDTYIGQIEKGEKVPSDEICLKLAEVLDLDPKKVLLMAYIERASGLARELFLRIQELLESPVLEYLLSEGKDIEVELLKMLTEVEVRSVLADGELLEALKDPALREAIRDRGIRGILTDPKWKEALAGVGQVEDRDIPKLLQAVSKMDEKQWQALFNMVQVLTAT
;
A
#
# COMPACT_ATOMS: atom_id res chain seq x y z
N MET A 1 5.16 -17.75 6.43
CA MET A 1 5.46 -18.56 7.63
C MET A 1 4.16 -19.20 8.09
N ASN A 2 4.15 -20.52 8.31
CA ASN A 2 2.96 -21.22 8.81
C ASN A 2 2.90 -21.23 10.36
N PHE A 3 1.79 -21.70 10.92
CA PHE A 3 1.57 -21.76 12.37
C PHE A 3 2.70 -22.49 13.11
N GLY A 4 3.07 -23.70 12.66
CA GLY A 4 4.07 -24.53 13.33
C GLY A 4 5.47 -23.90 13.32
N GLU A 5 5.86 -23.29 12.21
CA GLU A 5 7.10 -22.53 12.08
C GLU A 5 7.13 -21.32 13.02
N ALA A 6 6.03 -20.58 13.13
CA ALA A 6 5.91 -19.42 14.00
C ALA A 6 6.13 -19.81 15.47
N ILE A 7 5.48 -20.88 15.93
CA ILE A 7 5.66 -21.42 17.28
C ILE A 7 7.11 -21.87 17.51
N LYS A 8 7.68 -22.59 16.54
CA LYS A 8 9.07 -23.07 16.61
C LYS A 8 10.07 -21.93 16.70
N GLN A 9 9.87 -20.88 15.91
CA GLN A 9 10.73 -19.69 15.90
C GLN A 9 10.64 -18.94 17.24
N ALA A 10 9.44 -18.70 17.75
CA ALA A 10 9.23 -18.03 19.02
C ALA A 10 9.78 -18.81 20.22
N ARG A 11 9.73 -20.15 20.16
CA ARG A 11 10.30 -21.02 21.19
C ARG A 11 11.83 -21.03 21.17
N ARG A 12 12.45 -21.07 19.98
CA ARG A 12 13.90 -21.25 19.81
C ARG A 12 14.68 -20.18 20.58
N GLY A 13 15.69 -20.61 21.34
CA GLY A 13 16.50 -19.74 22.18
C GLY A 13 15.90 -19.41 23.55
N ARG A 14 14.62 -19.74 23.81
CA ARG A 14 13.93 -19.49 25.09
C ARG A 14 13.54 -20.77 25.82
N PHE A 15 13.05 -21.79 25.09
CA PHE A 15 12.60 -23.05 25.68
C PHE A 15 13.01 -24.27 24.85
N THR A 16 13.24 -25.40 25.51
CA THR A 16 13.14 -26.73 24.88
C THR A 16 11.67 -27.09 24.62
N GLN A 17 11.40 -28.05 23.73
CA GLN A 17 10.03 -28.54 23.50
C GLN A 17 9.39 -29.08 24.80
N LYS A 18 10.21 -29.73 25.64
CA LYS A 18 9.79 -30.20 26.97
C LYS A 18 9.40 -29.06 27.91
N GLN A 19 10.22 -28.03 28.00
CA GLN A 19 9.92 -26.86 28.84
C GLN A 19 8.67 -26.13 28.36
N LEU A 20 8.50 -25.95 27.04
CA LEU A 20 7.29 -25.33 26.49
C LEU A 20 6.06 -26.20 26.77
N GLY A 21 6.15 -27.52 26.56
CA GLY A 21 5.06 -28.45 26.85
C GLY A 21 4.62 -28.35 28.30
N GLN A 22 5.56 -28.38 29.24
CA GLN A 22 5.28 -28.21 30.67
C GLN A 22 4.60 -26.86 30.99
N ALA A 23 5.08 -25.76 30.43
CA ALA A 23 4.51 -24.43 30.65
C ALA A 23 3.08 -24.28 30.11
N VAL A 24 2.80 -24.90 28.96
CA VAL A 24 1.47 -24.87 28.30
C VAL A 24 0.52 -25.93 28.89
N GLY A 25 1.05 -26.94 29.58
CA GLY A 25 0.29 -28.06 30.14
C GLY A 25 0.03 -29.19 29.14
N VAL A 26 0.95 -29.45 28.23
CA VAL A 26 0.87 -30.50 27.19
C VAL A 26 2.16 -31.33 27.11
N TRP A 27 2.09 -32.47 26.43
CA TRP A 27 3.26 -33.33 26.21
C TRP A 27 4.28 -32.69 25.26
N ASP A 28 5.56 -32.96 25.48
CA ASP A 28 6.67 -32.48 24.66
C ASP A 28 6.59 -32.98 23.21
N THR A 29 6.16 -34.22 23.03
CA THR A 29 5.87 -34.81 21.71
C THR A 29 4.78 -34.06 20.97
N TYR A 30 3.76 -33.55 21.67
CA TYR A 30 2.70 -32.75 21.06
C TYR A 30 3.21 -31.40 20.56
N ILE A 31 4.10 -30.73 21.32
CA ILE A 31 4.82 -29.54 20.83
C ILE A 31 5.61 -29.87 19.57
N GLY A 32 6.31 -31.01 19.54
CA GLY A 32 7.04 -31.46 18.36
C GLY A 32 6.15 -31.68 17.13
N GLN A 33 4.95 -32.24 17.30
CA GLN A 33 3.96 -32.42 16.23
C GLN A 33 3.40 -31.08 15.73
N ILE A 34 3.15 -30.14 16.64
CA ILE A 34 2.72 -28.78 16.31
C ILE A 34 3.76 -28.07 15.44
N GLU A 35 5.03 -28.09 15.86
CA GLU A 35 6.12 -27.40 15.15
C GLU A 35 6.42 -27.97 13.76
N LYS A 36 6.01 -29.20 13.50
CA LYS A 36 6.12 -29.85 12.18
C LYS A 36 4.88 -29.64 11.32
N GLY A 37 3.81 -29.04 11.86
CA GLY A 37 2.52 -28.89 11.18
C GLY A 37 1.67 -30.16 11.14
N GLU A 38 2.05 -31.23 11.86
CA GLU A 38 1.30 -32.49 11.90
C GLU A 38 0.00 -32.38 12.71
N LYS A 39 -0.03 -31.44 13.67
CA LYS A 39 -1.18 -31.16 14.52
C LYS A 39 -1.37 -29.65 14.67
N VAL A 40 -2.60 -29.19 14.47
CA VAL A 40 -3.02 -27.83 14.85
C VAL A 40 -3.78 -27.94 16.18
N PRO A 41 -3.38 -27.21 17.23
CA PRO A 41 -3.99 -27.32 18.55
C PRO A 41 -5.35 -26.62 18.64
N SER A 42 -6.07 -26.85 19.74
CA SER A 42 -7.32 -26.14 20.04
C SER A 42 -7.08 -24.66 20.34
N ASP A 43 -8.13 -23.84 20.30
CA ASP A 43 -8.05 -22.40 20.58
C ASP A 43 -7.50 -22.13 21.99
N GLU A 44 -7.91 -22.93 22.99
CA GLU A 44 -7.38 -22.84 24.36
C GLU A 44 -5.86 -23.03 24.42
N ILE A 45 -5.34 -24.05 23.73
CA ILE A 45 -3.90 -24.31 23.68
C ILE A 45 -3.18 -23.25 22.84
N CYS A 46 -3.80 -22.74 21.77
CA CYS A 46 -3.27 -21.61 21.00
C CYS A 46 -3.08 -20.37 21.88
N LEU A 47 -4.07 -20.05 22.72
CA LEU A 47 -4.00 -18.90 23.63
C LEU A 47 -2.92 -19.08 24.70
N LYS A 48 -2.80 -20.28 25.28
CA LYS A 48 -1.71 -20.59 26.23
C LYS A 48 -0.33 -20.51 25.57
N LEU A 49 -0.20 -20.99 24.33
CA LEU A 49 1.03 -20.85 23.55
C LEU A 49 1.37 -19.37 23.30
N ALA A 50 0.38 -18.56 22.93
CA ALA A 50 0.57 -17.13 22.71
C ALA A 50 1.04 -16.41 23.98
N GLU A 51 0.43 -16.72 25.13
CA GLU A 51 0.80 -16.17 26.43
C GLU A 51 2.25 -16.57 26.82
N VAL A 52 2.58 -17.87 26.82
CA VAL A 52 3.90 -18.36 27.24
C VAL A 52 5.03 -17.88 26.31
N LEU A 53 4.75 -17.75 25.02
CA LEU A 53 5.72 -17.33 24.02
C LEU A 53 5.74 -15.82 23.79
N ASP A 54 4.90 -15.04 24.47
CA ASP A 54 4.76 -13.59 24.29
C ASP A 54 4.46 -13.21 22.83
N LEU A 55 3.40 -13.81 22.28
CA LEU A 55 2.90 -13.58 20.92
C LEU A 55 1.52 -12.93 20.95
N ASP A 56 1.15 -12.21 19.89
CA ASP A 56 -0.21 -11.69 19.74
C ASP A 56 -1.22 -12.87 19.60
N PRO A 57 -2.15 -13.04 20.56
CA PRO A 57 -3.11 -14.14 20.54
C PRO A 57 -4.02 -14.13 19.30
N LYS A 58 -4.35 -12.95 18.74
CA LYS A 58 -5.18 -12.85 17.53
C LYS A 58 -4.46 -13.43 16.32
N LYS A 59 -3.16 -13.10 16.17
CA LYS A 59 -2.33 -13.63 15.10
C LYS A 59 -2.14 -15.14 15.21
N VAL A 60 -1.90 -15.65 16.43
CA VAL A 60 -1.76 -17.09 16.69
C VAL A 60 -3.05 -17.84 16.34
N LEU A 61 -4.21 -17.34 16.75
CA LEU A 61 -5.51 -17.95 16.41
C LEU A 61 -5.79 -17.92 14.90
N LEU A 62 -5.52 -16.81 14.22
CA LEU A 62 -5.72 -16.70 12.78
C LEU A 62 -4.86 -17.71 12.02
N MET A 63 -3.58 -17.83 12.36
CA MET A 63 -2.70 -18.85 11.78
C MET A 63 -3.23 -20.28 12.03
N ALA A 64 -3.73 -20.56 13.24
CA ALA A 64 -4.33 -21.86 13.56
C ALA A 64 -5.64 -22.12 12.79
N TYR A 65 -6.46 -21.10 12.54
CA TYR A 65 -7.68 -21.23 11.72
C TYR A 65 -7.35 -21.46 10.25
N ILE A 66 -6.34 -20.77 9.70
CA ILE A 66 -5.84 -21.01 8.35
C ILE A 66 -5.43 -22.47 8.19
N GLU A 67 -4.65 -23.01 9.14
CA GLU A 67 -4.17 -24.40 9.04
C GLU A 67 -5.25 -25.46 9.28
N ARG A 68 -6.30 -25.16 10.05
CA ARG A 68 -7.45 -26.07 10.21
C ARG A 68 -8.41 -26.03 9.02
N ALA A 69 -8.50 -24.90 8.35
CA ALA A 69 -9.47 -24.67 7.29
C ALA A 69 -9.04 -25.32 5.95
N SER A 70 -10.03 -25.63 5.14
CA SER A 70 -9.86 -26.10 3.77
C SER A 70 -10.85 -25.40 2.82
N GLY A 71 -10.54 -25.43 1.52
CA GLY A 71 -11.36 -24.78 0.48
C GLY A 71 -11.61 -23.30 0.76
N LEU A 72 -12.86 -22.87 0.55
CA LEU A 72 -13.29 -21.47 0.67
C LEU A 72 -12.99 -20.88 2.06
N ALA A 73 -13.13 -21.65 3.15
CA ALA A 73 -12.85 -21.14 4.49
C ALA A 73 -11.38 -20.74 4.64
N ARG A 74 -10.45 -21.53 4.07
CA ARG A 74 -9.02 -21.21 4.09
C ARG A 74 -8.73 -19.96 3.26
N GLU A 75 -9.34 -19.84 2.08
CA GLU A 75 -9.21 -18.66 1.22
C GLU A 75 -9.68 -17.38 1.94
N LEU A 76 -10.80 -17.45 2.67
CA LEU A 76 -11.30 -16.33 3.46
C LEU A 76 -10.34 -15.93 4.58
N PHE A 77 -9.79 -16.91 5.33
CA PHE A 77 -8.84 -16.58 6.40
C PHE A 77 -7.52 -16.00 5.87
N LEU A 78 -7.01 -16.49 4.74
CA LEU A 78 -5.84 -15.91 4.09
C LEU A 78 -6.11 -14.46 3.66
N ARG A 79 -7.29 -14.18 3.10
CA ARG A 79 -7.67 -12.81 2.72
C ARG A 79 -7.81 -11.89 3.93
N ILE A 80 -8.36 -12.39 5.04
CA ILE A 80 -8.41 -11.63 6.30
C ILE A 80 -6.99 -11.35 6.81
N GLN A 81 -6.07 -12.31 6.73
CA GLN A 81 -4.68 -12.12 7.12
C GLN A 81 -4.01 -11.02 6.28
N GLU A 82 -4.14 -11.08 4.95
CA GLU A 82 -3.61 -10.06 4.03
C GLU A 82 -4.16 -8.67 4.35
N LEU A 83 -5.46 -8.58 4.65
CA LEU A 83 -6.09 -7.31 5.03
C LEU A 83 -5.52 -6.77 6.35
N LEU A 84 -5.38 -7.62 7.38
CA LEU A 84 -4.86 -7.21 8.69
C LEU A 84 -3.37 -6.83 8.65
N GLU A 85 -2.60 -7.39 7.73
CA GLU A 85 -1.18 -7.02 7.53
C GLU A 85 -1.00 -5.87 6.53
N SER A 86 -2.08 -5.28 6.02
CA SER A 86 -2.02 -4.18 5.06
C SER A 86 -1.76 -2.83 5.75
N PRO A 87 -0.62 -2.18 5.49
CA PRO A 87 -0.34 -0.84 6.03
C PRO A 87 -1.31 0.21 5.48
N VAL A 88 -1.90 -0.02 4.30
CA VAL A 88 -2.95 0.84 3.75
C VAL A 88 -4.20 0.75 4.60
N LEU A 89 -4.61 -0.47 5.01
CA LEU A 89 -5.79 -0.62 5.86
C LEU A 89 -5.56 0.02 7.23
N GLU A 90 -4.36 -0.14 7.81
CA GLU A 90 -4.00 0.51 9.06
C GLU A 90 -4.15 2.03 8.98
N TYR A 91 -3.61 2.65 7.93
CA TYR A 91 -3.76 4.08 7.68
C TYR A 91 -5.23 4.50 7.48
N LEU A 92 -6.01 3.71 6.73
CA LEU A 92 -7.43 4.00 6.52
C LEU A 92 -8.23 3.98 7.83
N LEU A 93 -7.92 3.04 8.72
CA LEU A 93 -8.59 2.92 10.02
C LEU A 93 -8.19 4.02 11.01
N SER A 94 -6.95 4.53 10.93
CA SER A 94 -6.44 5.57 11.85
C SER A 94 -6.73 7.00 11.36
N GLU A 95 -6.38 7.29 10.11
CA GLU A 95 -6.35 8.65 9.55
C GLU A 95 -7.31 8.81 8.35
N GLY A 96 -7.61 7.73 7.64
CA GLY A 96 -8.39 7.77 6.40
C GLY A 96 -9.92 7.64 6.57
N LYS A 97 -10.44 7.75 7.79
CA LYS A 97 -11.88 7.56 8.09
C LYS A 97 -12.81 8.51 7.31
N ASP A 98 -12.31 9.69 6.95
CA ASP A 98 -13.06 10.73 6.25
C ASP A 98 -12.90 10.66 4.72
N ILE A 99 -12.18 9.66 4.20
CA ILE A 99 -12.06 9.44 2.76
C ILE A 99 -13.40 8.94 2.22
N GLU A 100 -13.93 9.65 1.22
CA GLU A 100 -15.16 9.27 0.55
C GLU A 100 -15.04 7.87 -0.10
N VAL A 101 -16.05 7.03 0.13
CA VAL A 101 -16.07 5.66 -0.40
C VAL A 101 -16.01 5.65 -1.93
N GLU A 102 -16.61 6.64 -2.58
CA GLU A 102 -16.56 6.82 -4.03
C GLU A 102 -15.13 7.02 -4.54
N LEU A 103 -14.28 7.76 -3.81
CA LEU A 103 -12.86 7.90 -4.16
C LEU A 103 -12.13 6.56 -4.06
N LEU A 104 -12.39 5.78 -3.00
CA LEU A 104 -11.81 4.45 -2.85
C LEU A 104 -12.21 3.52 -4.00
N LYS A 105 -13.46 3.60 -4.48
CA LYS A 105 -13.92 2.86 -5.67
C LYS A 105 -13.15 3.28 -6.92
N MET A 106 -12.90 4.58 -7.12
CA MET A 106 -12.11 5.06 -8.25
C MET A 106 -10.68 4.49 -8.25
N LEU A 107 -10.07 4.28 -7.08
CA LEU A 107 -8.76 3.62 -6.98
C LEU A 107 -8.78 2.14 -7.41
N THR A 108 -9.97 1.56 -7.62
CA THR A 108 -10.13 0.19 -8.10
C THR A 108 -10.26 0.07 -9.62
N GLU A 109 -10.45 1.19 -10.32
CA GLU A 109 -10.52 1.23 -11.79
C GLU A 109 -9.18 0.82 -12.41
N VAL A 110 -9.23 0.09 -13.53
CA VAL A 110 -8.03 -0.54 -14.13
C VAL A 110 -7.00 0.51 -14.55
N GLU A 111 -7.45 1.61 -15.14
CA GLU A 111 -6.61 2.72 -15.59
C GLU A 111 -5.98 3.47 -14.41
N VAL A 112 -6.71 3.62 -13.30
CA VAL A 112 -6.17 4.27 -12.10
C VAL A 112 -5.14 3.35 -11.43
N ARG A 113 -5.43 2.04 -11.36
CA ARG A 113 -4.50 1.05 -10.81
C ARG A 113 -3.20 0.95 -11.60
N SER A 114 -3.27 0.99 -12.94
CA SER A 114 -2.05 0.93 -13.76
C SER A 114 -1.16 2.14 -13.52
N VAL A 115 -1.75 3.33 -13.38
CA VAL A 115 -1.03 4.56 -13.04
C VAL A 115 -0.44 4.48 -11.63
N LEU A 116 -1.18 3.97 -10.63
CA LEU A 116 -0.67 3.82 -9.27
C LEU A 116 0.40 2.73 -9.12
N ALA A 117 0.47 1.80 -10.06
CA ALA A 117 1.53 0.80 -10.13
C ALA A 117 2.83 1.36 -10.76
N ASP A 118 2.80 2.57 -11.31
CA ASP A 118 3.98 3.24 -11.85
C ASP A 118 4.93 3.67 -10.72
N GLY A 119 6.11 3.05 -10.69
CA GLY A 119 7.14 3.33 -9.70
C GLY A 119 7.68 4.77 -9.79
N GLU A 120 7.76 5.35 -10.99
CA GLU A 120 8.23 6.73 -11.16
C GLU A 120 7.23 7.72 -10.57
N LEU A 121 5.94 7.49 -10.78
CA LEU A 121 4.89 8.30 -10.17
C LEU A 121 4.91 8.18 -8.64
N LEU A 122 5.05 6.97 -8.09
CA LEU A 122 5.11 6.77 -6.64
C LEU A 122 6.32 7.46 -5.99
N GLU A 123 7.48 7.44 -6.66
CA GLU A 123 8.65 8.19 -6.22
C GLU A 123 8.43 9.70 -6.32
N ALA A 124 7.85 10.19 -7.42
CA ALA A 124 7.53 11.60 -7.59
C ALA A 124 6.56 12.09 -6.51
N LEU A 125 5.56 11.29 -6.15
CA LEU A 125 4.62 11.56 -5.05
C LEU A 125 5.29 11.61 -3.67
N LYS A 126 6.58 11.29 -3.52
CA LYS A 126 7.32 11.56 -2.27
C LYS A 126 7.75 13.02 -2.14
N ASP A 127 7.83 13.76 -3.24
CA ASP A 127 8.22 15.17 -3.24
C ASP A 127 7.10 16.05 -2.64
N PRO A 128 7.38 16.78 -1.54
CA PRO A 128 6.39 17.68 -0.94
C PRO A 128 5.95 18.81 -1.89
N ALA A 129 6.84 19.31 -2.76
CA ALA A 129 6.49 20.35 -3.73
C ALA A 129 5.46 19.85 -4.74
N LEU A 130 5.58 18.60 -5.20
CA LEU A 130 4.60 17.98 -6.08
C LEU A 130 3.26 17.79 -5.35
N ARG A 131 3.27 17.32 -4.10
CA ARG A 131 2.05 17.13 -3.29
C ARG A 131 1.28 18.43 -3.10
N GLU A 132 1.98 19.54 -2.86
CA GLU A 132 1.35 20.85 -2.75
C GLU A 132 0.86 21.37 -4.11
N ALA A 133 1.64 21.16 -5.18
CA ALA A 133 1.22 21.53 -6.53
C ALA A 133 -0.09 20.83 -6.96
N ILE A 134 -0.23 19.52 -6.74
CA ILE A 134 -1.47 18.80 -7.09
C ILE A 134 -2.66 19.14 -6.18
N ARG A 135 -2.43 19.82 -5.05
CA ARG A 135 -3.49 20.37 -4.18
C ARG A 135 -3.97 21.73 -4.66
N ASP A 136 -3.14 22.47 -5.39
CA ASP A 136 -3.50 23.77 -5.94
C ASP A 136 -4.68 23.67 -6.92
N ARG A 137 -5.64 24.59 -6.76
CA ARG A 137 -6.86 24.60 -7.57
C ARG A 137 -6.57 24.90 -9.04
N GLY A 138 -5.62 25.78 -9.33
CA GLY A 138 -5.20 26.13 -10.68
C GLY A 138 -4.57 24.94 -11.38
N ILE A 139 -3.62 24.26 -10.72
CA ILE A 139 -3.01 23.03 -11.24
C ILE A 139 -4.06 21.94 -11.46
N ARG A 140 -5.00 21.73 -10.53
CA ARG A 140 -6.10 20.78 -10.74
C ARG A 140 -6.94 21.11 -11.97
N GLY A 141 -7.27 22.39 -12.18
CA GLY A 141 -7.97 22.85 -13.36
C GLY A 141 -7.22 22.49 -14.65
N ILE A 142 -5.92 22.76 -14.66
CA ILE A 142 -5.01 22.42 -15.76
C ILE A 142 -4.97 20.91 -16.01
N LEU A 143 -4.83 20.09 -14.96
CA LEU A 143 -4.83 18.62 -15.05
C LEU A 143 -6.16 18.04 -15.53
N THR A 144 -7.26 18.80 -15.47
CA THR A 144 -8.57 18.39 -15.98
C THR A 144 -8.87 18.91 -17.38
N ASP A 145 -8.11 19.89 -17.89
CA ASP A 145 -8.33 20.49 -19.21
C ASP A 145 -7.94 19.52 -20.34
N PRO A 146 -8.89 19.09 -21.19
CA PRO A 146 -8.61 18.18 -22.30
C PRO A 146 -7.56 18.73 -23.29
N LYS A 147 -7.59 20.04 -23.58
CA LYS A 147 -6.63 20.67 -24.50
C LYS A 147 -5.22 20.63 -23.93
N TRP A 148 -5.10 20.82 -22.62
CA TRP A 148 -3.81 20.77 -21.96
C TRP A 148 -3.25 19.35 -21.92
N LYS A 149 -4.10 18.34 -21.70
CA LYS A 149 -3.72 16.92 -21.80
C LYS A 149 -3.24 16.55 -23.20
N GLU A 150 -3.96 16.97 -24.24
CA GLU A 150 -3.56 16.74 -25.64
C GLU A 150 -2.23 17.41 -25.95
N ALA A 151 -2.04 18.67 -25.52
CA ALA A 151 -0.79 19.40 -25.69
C ALA A 151 0.39 18.69 -25.01
N LEU A 152 0.20 18.12 -23.82
CA LEU A 152 1.23 17.35 -23.13
C LEU A 152 1.49 15.97 -23.71
N ALA A 153 0.45 15.26 -24.16
CA ALA A 153 0.63 13.97 -24.83
C ALA A 153 1.43 14.11 -26.13
N GLY A 154 1.32 15.26 -26.80
CA GLY A 154 2.11 15.63 -27.97
C GLY A 154 3.59 15.97 -27.69
N VAL A 155 4.00 16.10 -26.42
CA VAL A 155 5.42 16.41 -26.04
C VAL A 155 6.37 15.32 -26.53
N GLY A 156 5.93 14.07 -26.61
CA GLY A 156 6.72 12.96 -27.15
C GLY A 156 6.81 12.91 -28.68
N GLN A 157 6.06 13.76 -29.41
CA GLN A 157 5.97 13.73 -30.88
C GLN A 157 6.74 14.87 -31.56
N VAL A 158 7.24 15.86 -30.81
CA VAL A 158 7.98 17.00 -31.36
C VAL A 158 9.46 16.87 -30.99
N GLU A 159 10.27 16.34 -31.91
CA GLU A 159 11.71 16.10 -31.70
C GLU A 159 12.51 17.38 -31.34
N ASP A 160 12.00 18.56 -31.69
CA ASP A 160 12.74 19.83 -31.67
C ASP A 160 12.33 20.78 -30.51
N ARG A 161 11.55 20.29 -29.53
CA ARG A 161 11.07 21.15 -28.42
C ARG A 161 11.17 20.46 -27.06
N ASP A 162 12.15 20.89 -26.28
CA ASP A 162 12.29 20.55 -24.86
C ASP A 162 11.26 21.35 -24.04
N ILE A 163 10.03 20.82 -23.96
CA ILE A 163 8.92 21.46 -23.25
C ILE A 163 9.24 21.72 -21.76
N PRO A 164 9.88 20.80 -21.01
CA PRO A 164 10.34 21.10 -19.65
C PRO A 164 11.24 22.34 -19.58
N LYS A 165 12.23 22.48 -20.48
CA LYS A 165 13.07 23.69 -20.52
C LYS A 165 12.28 24.94 -20.87
N LEU A 166 11.32 24.85 -21.79
CA LEU A 166 10.46 25.99 -22.15
C LEU A 166 9.60 26.43 -20.96
N LEU A 167 8.97 25.49 -20.25
CA LEU A 167 8.21 25.78 -19.04
C LEU A 167 9.10 26.37 -17.95
N GLN A 168 10.34 25.89 -17.80
CA GLN A 168 11.31 26.46 -16.87
C GLN A 168 11.77 27.87 -17.27
N ALA A 169 11.85 28.18 -18.56
CA ALA A 169 12.16 29.53 -19.03
C ALA A 169 11.00 30.48 -18.76
N VAL A 170 9.76 30.03 -19.04
CA VAL A 170 8.53 30.77 -18.76
C VAL A 170 8.34 31.02 -17.26
N SER A 171 8.62 30.04 -16.39
CA SER A 171 8.41 30.19 -14.94
C SER A 171 9.33 31.22 -14.28
N LYS A 172 10.39 31.65 -14.96
CA LYS A 172 11.29 32.73 -14.51
C LYS A 172 10.82 34.11 -14.92
N MET A 173 9.76 34.22 -15.73
CA MET A 173 9.23 35.49 -16.20
C MET A 173 8.41 36.18 -15.12
N ASP A 174 8.53 37.51 -15.03
CA ASP A 174 7.59 38.32 -14.26
C ASP A 174 6.27 38.54 -15.02
N GLU A 175 5.28 39.11 -14.34
CA GLU A 175 3.93 39.33 -14.90
C GLU A 175 3.96 40.20 -16.17
N LYS A 176 4.86 41.18 -16.26
CA LYS A 176 4.97 42.06 -17.44
C LYS A 176 5.55 41.31 -18.63
N GLN A 177 6.59 40.51 -18.39
CA GLN A 177 7.20 39.65 -19.40
C GLN A 177 6.21 38.60 -19.91
N TRP A 178 5.45 38.00 -19.01
CA TRP A 178 4.39 37.06 -19.35
C TRP A 178 3.30 37.70 -20.21
N GLN A 179 2.81 38.87 -19.83
CA GLN A 179 1.77 39.58 -20.59
C GLN A 179 2.26 40.01 -21.98
N ALA A 180 3.53 40.46 -22.08
CA ALA A 180 4.13 40.81 -23.37
C ALA A 180 4.22 39.60 -24.31
N LEU A 181 4.67 38.45 -23.79
CA LEU A 181 4.71 37.20 -24.56
C LEU A 181 3.30 36.79 -25.02
N PHE A 182 2.32 36.84 -24.12
CA PHE A 182 0.94 36.48 -24.45
C PHE A 182 0.38 37.36 -25.57
N ASN A 183 0.56 38.68 -25.47
CA ASN A 183 0.14 39.63 -26.50
C ASN A 183 0.82 39.36 -27.85
N MET A 184 2.13 39.08 -27.84
CA MET A 184 2.86 38.74 -29.07
C MET A 184 2.31 37.47 -29.72
N VAL A 185 2.08 36.41 -28.94
CA VAL A 185 1.52 35.16 -29.45
C VAL A 185 0.13 35.42 -30.03
N GLN A 186 -0.75 36.15 -29.32
CA GLN A 186 -2.08 36.47 -29.81
C GLN A 186 -2.06 37.19 -31.16
N VAL A 187 -1.17 38.18 -31.32
CA VAL A 187 -1.01 38.91 -32.60
C VAL A 187 -0.54 37.97 -33.72
N LEU A 188 0.39 37.05 -33.42
CA LEU A 188 0.94 36.12 -34.40
C LEU A 188 -0.01 34.98 -34.77
N THR A 189 -0.97 34.64 -33.90
CA THR A 189 -1.95 33.57 -34.13
C THR A 189 -3.32 34.05 -34.60
N ALA A 190 -3.53 35.37 -34.74
CA ALA A 190 -4.83 35.96 -35.11
C ALA A 190 -5.15 35.98 -36.63
N THR A 191 -4.48 35.15 -37.43
CA THR A 191 -4.88 34.84 -38.83
C THR A 191 -5.79 33.62 -38.88
#